data_AF-A0A536VKT8-F1
#
_entry.id   AF-A0A536VKT8-F1
#
_cell.length_a   1.000
_cell.length_b   1.000
_cell.length_c   1.000
_cell.angle_alpha   90.00
_cell.angle_beta   90.00
_cell.angle_gamma   90.00
#
_symmetry.space_group_name_H-M   'P 1'
#
loop_
_entity.id
_entity.type
_entity.pdbx_description
1 polymer ?
#
loop_
_entity_poly.entity_id
_entity_poly.type
_entity_poly.pdbx_seq_one_letter_code
_entity_poly.pdbx_strand_id
1 'polypeptide(L)'
;MSRPALVLSFALVAFAAAETHAQDRQAANREIYLYQGADRAQRLVSRAKKEGGLSLYTTMTPEDASPMIAAFEEKYGIKVRMWRGINQKLVQRALAEARAGKSAVD
;
A
#
# COMPACT_ATOMS: atom_id res chain seq x y z
N MET A 1 10.27 48.43 40.76
CA MET A 1 11.30 48.14 39.73
C MET A 1 11.18 46.65 39.39
N SER A 2 10.41 46.25 38.38
CA SER A 2 10.77 46.12 36.95
C SER A 2 10.76 44.62 36.58
N ARG A 3 9.81 44.24 35.70
CA ARG A 3 9.40 42.94 35.07
C ARG A 3 10.58 42.10 34.49
N PRO A 4 10.42 40.89 33.87
CA PRO A 4 9.22 40.07 33.51
C PRO A 4 9.40 38.52 33.67
N ALA A 5 8.33 37.72 33.48
CA ALA A 5 8.40 36.46 32.73
C ALA A 5 6.98 35.99 32.35
N LEU A 6 6.62 36.28 31.11
CA LEU A 6 5.44 35.81 30.40
C LEU A 6 5.80 34.46 29.74
N VAL A 7 4.80 33.57 29.63
CA VAL A 7 4.72 32.40 28.72
C VAL A 7 5.63 31.21 29.04
N LEU A 8 5.03 30.04 29.35
CA LEU A 8 5.28 28.80 28.60
C LEU A 8 4.31 27.68 29.02
N SER A 9 3.11 27.69 28.47
CA SER A 9 2.25 26.49 28.47
C SER A 9 1.37 26.48 27.22
N PHE A 10 2.03 26.45 26.07
CA PHE A 10 1.39 26.19 24.78
C PHE A 10 2.34 25.45 23.85
N ALA A 11 2.72 24.22 24.23
CA ALA A 11 3.53 23.37 23.35
C ALA A 11 3.29 21.89 23.64
N LEU A 12 2.02 21.45 23.59
CA LEU A 12 1.73 20.01 23.56
C LEU A 12 0.52 19.67 22.68
N VAL A 13 0.41 20.30 21.50
CA VAL A 13 -0.63 19.93 20.51
C VAL A 13 -0.02 19.53 19.15
N ALA A 14 1.27 19.75 18.93
CA ALA A 14 1.88 19.52 17.62
C ALA A 14 2.29 18.05 17.31
N PHE A 15 1.93 17.07 18.14
CA PHE A 15 2.26 15.65 17.88
C PHE A 15 1.08 14.81 17.36
N ALA A 16 -0.15 15.34 17.36
CA ALA A 16 -1.33 14.57 16.95
C ALA A 16 -1.50 14.45 15.41
N ALA A 17 -0.79 15.25 14.61
CA ALA A 17 -0.95 15.27 13.16
C ALA A 17 -0.21 14.13 12.42
N ALA A 18 0.67 13.39 13.10
CA ALA A 18 1.36 12.25 12.50
C ALA A 18 0.52 10.96 12.53
N GLU A 19 -0.44 10.86 13.46
CA GLU A 19 -1.26 9.65 13.67
C GLU A 19 -2.44 9.55 12.69
N THR A 20 -2.92 10.67 12.16
CA THR A 20 -4.03 10.71 11.20
C THR A 20 -3.71 10.00 9.89
N HIS A 21 -2.49 10.10 9.38
CA HIS A 21 -2.10 9.46 8.11
C HIS A 21 -1.99 7.93 8.17
N ALA A 22 -1.69 7.36 9.34
CA ALA A 22 -1.59 5.91 9.52
C ALA A 22 -2.97 5.24 9.61
N GLN A 23 -3.91 5.87 10.32
CA GLN A 23 -5.30 5.39 10.41
C GLN A 23 -6.04 5.45 9.07
N ASP A 24 -5.82 6.48 8.27
CA ASP A 24 -6.57 6.70 7.02
C ASP A 24 -6.24 5.64 5.96
N ARG A 25 -4.98 5.20 5.87
CA ARG A 25 -4.56 4.17 4.90
C ARG A 25 -5.11 2.78 5.24
N GLN A 26 -5.21 2.48 6.54
CA GLN A 26 -5.77 1.22 7.03
C GLN A 26 -7.30 1.21 6.91
N ALA A 27 -7.95 2.38 6.96
CA ALA A 27 -9.35 2.56 6.63
C ALA A 27 -9.63 2.48 5.11
N ALA A 28 -8.75 3.01 4.27
CA ALA A 28 -8.95 3.12 2.81
C ALA A 28 -9.19 1.79 2.09
N ASN A 29 -8.51 0.71 2.51
CA ASN A 29 -8.68 -0.60 1.88
C ASN A 29 -9.73 -1.49 2.60
N ARG A 30 -10.18 -1.10 3.79
CA ARG A 30 -11.05 -1.92 4.64
C ARG A 30 -12.37 -2.26 3.95
N GLU A 31 -12.95 -1.30 3.24
CA GLU A 31 -14.18 -1.52 2.48
C GLU A 31 -14.00 -2.58 1.38
N ILE A 32 -12.87 -2.57 0.67
CA ILE A 32 -12.58 -3.54 -0.39
C ILE A 32 -12.34 -4.94 0.19
N TYR A 33 -11.67 -5.04 1.33
CA TYR A 33 -11.43 -6.32 2.02
C TYR A 33 -12.70 -6.94 2.58
N LEU A 34 -13.58 -6.13 3.17
CA LEU A 34 -14.81 -6.62 3.83
C LEU A 34 -16.00 -6.73 2.87
N TYR A 35 -15.91 -6.19 1.66
CA TYR A 35 -16.98 -6.31 0.67
C TYR A 35 -17.17 -7.76 0.21
N GLN A 36 -18.37 -8.30 0.36
CA GLN A 36 -18.74 -9.69 0.00
C GLN A 36 -19.93 -9.77 -0.98
N GLY A 37 -20.27 -8.67 -1.66
CA GLY A 37 -21.35 -8.67 -2.66
C GLY A 37 -21.10 -9.66 -3.80
N ALA A 38 -22.17 -10.16 -4.42
CA ALA A 38 -22.09 -11.10 -5.53
C ALA A 38 -21.29 -10.57 -6.74
N ASP A 39 -21.22 -9.25 -6.89
CA ASP A 39 -20.47 -8.53 -7.93
C ASP A 39 -18.99 -8.27 -7.58
N ARG A 40 -18.52 -8.68 -6.39
CA ARG A 40 -17.16 -8.39 -5.88
C ARG A 40 -16.08 -8.67 -6.92
N ALA A 41 -16.11 -9.83 -7.56
CA ALA A 41 -15.11 -10.21 -8.55
C ALA A 41 -15.09 -9.24 -9.74
N GLN A 42 -16.25 -8.90 -10.29
CA GLN A 42 -16.37 -7.95 -11.39
C GLN A 42 -15.90 -6.54 -10.98
N ARG A 43 -16.21 -6.13 -9.76
CA ARG A 43 -15.81 -4.83 -9.21
C ARG A 43 -14.29 -4.71 -9.04
N LEU A 44 -13.63 -5.77 -8.56
CA LEU A 44 -12.17 -5.81 -8.46
C LEU A 44 -11.49 -5.79 -9.82
N VAL A 45 -11.93 -6.65 -10.75
CA VAL A 45 -11.35 -6.73 -12.10
C VAL A 45 -11.51 -5.42 -12.86
N SER A 46 -12.69 -4.78 -12.78
CA SER A 46 -12.93 -3.51 -13.48
C SER A 46 -12.09 -2.36 -12.93
N ARG A 47 -11.82 -2.33 -11.62
CA ARG A 47 -10.94 -1.32 -11.01
C ARG A 47 -9.48 -1.56 -11.36
N ALA A 48 -8.99 -2.79 -11.22
CA ALA A 48 -7.62 -3.14 -11.57
C ALA A 48 -7.30 -2.85 -13.05
N LYS A 49 -8.26 -3.04 -13.96
CA LYS A 49 -8.12 -2.63 -15.37
C LYS A 49 -7.97 -1.11 -15.55
N LYS A 50 -8.68 -0.31 -14.75
CA LYS A 50 -8.57 1.17 -14.77
C LYS A 50 -7.24 1.65 -14.17
N GLU A 51 -6.73 0.94 -13.16
CA GLU A 51 -5.44 1.20 -12.52
C GLU A 51 -4.24 0.83 -13.41
N GLY A 52 -4.46 0.01 -14.44
CA GLY A 52 -3.49 -0.24 -15.53
C GLY A 52 -2.58 -1.45 -15.32
N GLY A 53 -2.78 -2.23 -14.26
CA GLY A 53 -2.03 -3.47 -13.99
C GLY A 53 -1.74 -3.68 -12.51
N LEU A 54 -1.19 -4.85 -12.19
CA LEU A 54 -0.77 -5.26 -10.85
C LEU A 54 0.76 -5.22 -10.74
N SER A 55 1.30 -4.80 -9.60
CA SER A 55 2.70 -4.87 -9.22
C SER A 55 2.89 -5.94 -8.14
N LEU A 56 3.47 -7.09 -8.50
CA LEU A 56 3.66 -8.23 -7.61
C LEU A 56 5.08 -8.27 -7.03
N TYR A 57 5.19 -8.20 -5.70
CA TYR A 57 6.45 -8.41 -4.99
C TYR A 57 6.50 -9.83 -4.41
N THR A 58 7.48 -10.62 -4.84
CA THR A 58 7.54 -12.05 -4.48
C THR A 58 8.98 -12.53 -4.27
N THR A 59 9.13 -13.66 -3.58
CA THR A 59 10.39 -14.42 -3.49
C THR A 59 10.45 -15.54 -4.54
N MET A 60 9.32 -15.87 -5.17
CA MET A 60 9.19 -16.94 -6.17
C MET A 60 10.18 -16.77 -7.30
N THR A 61 10.70 -17.89 -7.81
CA THR A 61 11.49 -17.88 -9.03
C THR A 61 10.60 -17.54 -10.23
N PRO A 62 11.16 -17.02 -11.33
CA PRO A 62 10.41 -16.84 -12.56
C PRO A 62 9.78 -18.13 -13.06
N GLU A 63 10.44 -19.28 -12.88
CA GLU A 63 9.96 -20.59 -13.30
C GLU A 63 8.64 -20.95 -12.60
N ASP A 64 8.53 -20.66 -11.30
CA ASP A 64 7.31 -20.92 -10.52
C ASP A 64 6.22 -19.86 -10.76
N ALA A 65 6.62 -18.60 -10.93
CA ALA A 65 5.68 -17.48 -11.03
C ALA A 65 5.10 -17.28 -12.43
N SER A 66 5.86 -17.56 -13.49
CA SER A 66 5.45 -17.26 -14.87
C SER A 66 4.16 -17.96 -15.30
N PRO A 67 3.93 -19.25 -14.99
CA PRO A 67 2.67 -19.91 -15.33
C PRO A 67 1.46 -19.27 -14.62
N MET A 68 1.62 -18.88 -13.35
CA MET A 68 0.55 -18.21 -12.59
C MET A 68 0.25 -16.81 -13.14
N ILE A 69 1.30 -16.05 -13.47
CA ILE A 69 1.16 -14.73 -14.09
C ILE A 69 0.45 -14.87 -15.44
N ALA A 70 0.92 -15.77 -16.31
CA ALA A 70 0.31 -15.97 -17.62
C ALA A 70 -1.18 -16.35 -17.53
N ALA A 71 -1.53 -17.31 -16.66
CA ALA A 71 -2.92 -17.70 -16.45
C ALA A 71 -3.79 -16.55 -15.90
N PHE A 72 -3.23 -15.71 -15.02
CA PHE A 72 -3.92 -14.53 -14.51
C PHE A 72 -4.13 -13.47 -15.60
N GLU A 73 -3.09 -13.16 -16.37
CA GLU A 73 -3.16 -12.19 -17.47
C GLU A 73 -4.14 -12.64 -18.55
N GLU A 74 -4.16 -13.93 -18.90
CA GLU A 74 -5.09 -14.51 -19.87
C GLU A 74 -6.54 -14.42 -19.37
N LYS A 75 -6.79 -14.83 -18.12
CA LYS A 75 -8.14 -14.86 -17.55
C LYS A 75 -8.74 -13.47 -17.38
N TYR A 76 -7.94 -12.49 -16.95
CA TYR A 76 -8.46 -11.19 -16.54
C TYR A 76 -8.08 -10.06 -17.50
N GLY A 77 -7.09 -10.22 -18.37
CA GLY A 77 -6.59 -9.15 -19.24
C GLY A 77 -5.91 -8.02 -18.45
N ILE A 78 -5.37 -8.31 -17.27
CA ILE A 78 -4.67 -7.36 -16.40
C ILE A 78 -3.20 -7.73 -16.41
N LYS A 79 -2.32 -6.78 -16.76
CA LYS A 79 -0.87 -7.01 -16.80
C LYS A 79 -0.28 -7.08 -15.40
N VAL A 80 0.69 -7.97 -15.19
CA VAL A 80 1.40 -8.12 -13.92
C VAL A 80 2.88 -7.75 -14.10
N ARG A 81 3.32 -6.74 -13.35
CA ARG A 81 4.73 -6.38 -13.21
C ARG A 81 5.28 -7.09 -11.97
N MET A 82 6.12 -8.09 -12.17
CA MET A 82 6.74 -8.81 -11.07
C MET A 82 8.09 -8.17 -10.69
N TRP A 83 8.31 -7.95 -9.40
CA TRP A 83 9.63 -7.71 -8.84
C TRP A 83 9.97 -8.81 -7.84
N ARG A 84 11.13 -9.44 -8.04
CA ARG A 84 11.61 -10.50 -7.16
C ARG A 84 12.61 -9.96 -6.15
N GLY A 85 12.28 -10.07 -4.87
CA GLY A 85 13.18 -9.79 -3.76
C GLY A 85 13.57 -11.08 -3.05
N ILE A 86 14.87 -11.31 -2.82
CA ILE A 86 15.37 -12.47 -2.07
C ILE A 86 15.83 -12.02 -0.69
N ASN A 87 15.61 -12.86 0.33
CA ASN A 87 15.92 -12.58 1.73
C ASN A 87 15.25 -11.27 2.19
N GLN A 88 15.97 -10.46 2.97
CA GLN A 88 15.45 -9.24 3.59
C GLN A 88 15.20 -8.10 2.59
N LYS A 89 15.63 -8.23 1.33
CA LYS A 89 15.47 -7.16 0.31
C LYS A 89 14.01 -6.83 0.04
N LEU A 90 13.12 -7.82 0.09
CA LEU A 90 11.69 -7.62 -0.08
C LEU A 90 11.13 -6.67 0.98
N VAL A 91 11.40 -6.99 2.24
CA VAL A 91 10.95 -6.20 3.40
C VAL A 91 11.64 -4.83 3.42
N GLN A 92 12.94 -4.76 3.13
CA GLN A 92 13.67 -3.51 3.08
C GLN A 92 13.10 -2.55 2.04
N ARG A 93 12.77 -3.03 0.84
CA ARG A 93 12.14 -2.23 -0.19
C ARG A 93 10.76 -1.73 0.25
N ALA A 94 9.90 -2.62 0.74
CA ALA A 94 8.56 -2.26 1.21
C ALA A 94 8.61 -1.20 2.33
N LEU A 95 9.54 -1.35 3.29
CA LEU A 95 9.73 -0.37 4.36
C LEU A 95 10.30 0.96 3.84
N ALA A 96 11.23 0.94 2.90
CA ALA A 96 11.79 2.15 2.29
C ALA A 96 10.71 2.93 1.53
N GLU A 97 9.90 2.23 0.73
CA GLU A 97 8.74 2.77 0.02
C GLU A 97 7.71 3.37 1.00
N ALA A 98 7.33 2.62 2.03
CA ALA A 98 6.40 3.10 3.05
C ALA A 98 6.90 4.37 3.77
N ARG A 99 8.20 4.42 4.12
CA ARG A 99 8.83 5.61 4.72
C ARG A 99 8.88 6.80 3.77
N ALA A 100 9.02 6.55 2.47
CA ALA A 100 8.97 7.57 1.43
C ALA A 100 7.55 8.04 1.10
N GLY A 101 6.52 7.48 1.74
CA GLY A 101 5.12 7.79 1.46
C GLY A 101 4.64 7.33 0.09
N LYS A 102 5.34 6.41 -0.56
CA LYS A 102 5.01 5.87 -1.90
C LYS A 102 4.95 4.36 -1.81
N SER A 103 3.86 3.73 -2.24
CA SER A 103 3.80 2.26 -2.39
C SER A 103 3.76 1.92 -3.86
N ALA A 104 4.73 1.15 -4.36
CA ALA A 104 4.67 0.61 -5.71
C ALA A 104 4.10 -0.82 -5.75
N VAL A 105 4.01 -1.47 -4.59
CA VAL A 105 3.37 -2.78 -4.40
C VAL A 105 1.87 -2.63 -4.12
N ASP A 106 1.10 -3.61 -4.59
CA ASP A 106 -0.34 -3.76 -4.35
C ASP A 106 -0.66 -4.72 -3.19
#